data_AF-G8PFT9-F1
#
_entry.id   AF-G8PFT9-F1
#
_cell.length_a   1.000
_cell.length_b   1.000
_cell.length_c   1.000
_cell.angle_alpha   90.00
_cell.angle_beta   90.00
_cell.angle_gamma   90.00
#
_symmetry.space_group_name_H-M   'P 1'
#
loop_
_entity.id
_entity.type
_entity.pdbx_description
1 polymer ?
#
loop_
_entity_poly.entity_id
_entity_poly.type
_entity_poly.pdbx_seq_one_letter_code
_entity_poly.pdbx_strand_id
1 'polypeptide(L)'
;MTFEFQKLDLNALPSDVSVPSYVRGSLKPRVAHIGFGAFARAHVAMHLHETLAAGGGDWGMRVIELFGTSDLFDKLEENDHLYTLVETADEGTNTRLLGAVCETQHLARDGVEALIDGLAEEQLKVISLTVTEKGYCVKNGKLDLDNAMIQQDLSSPSAPKTAIGLIVAGLAKRRALGNGPITVMSCDNLPHNGVLCGIAVREFAAKLDAELAAWIEENVSFPSTMVDRIVPALTDESRELIHESLGGQVDLNGIVCEPFRQWVIEDNFKAGRPQWELAGAQLVADVEPFEEMKLRTLNGSHSFLAYLGFLAGKETIADCAADPVFYAEARKLMVDEQLPTLDVPGDVDLVAYADSLLKRYSNSKLKHRTWQIAADGTQKMPQRWLNSVKFHLANGGDYRHLVLGIGGWMNYIRADRNGESYEVVDPLKEKLAAIVANGGADETTYVDNLLALDSVFPSELVANDEFKKAVHNAYRAVAEKGAAQAVADLAD
;
A
#
# COMPACT_ATOMS: atom_id res chain seq x y z
N MET A 1 21.35 -8.24 -16.50
CA MET A 1 21.59 -8.09 -17.96
C MET A 1 21.50 -6.61 -18.31
N THR A 2 22.39 -6.06 -19.15
CA THR A 2 22.27 -4.67 -19.62
C THR A 2 21.50 -4.67 -20.93
N PHE A 3 20.20 -4.46 -20.84
CA PHE A 3 19.34 -4.26 -21.99
C PHE A 3 19.57 -2.85 -22.57
N GLU A 4 19.90 -2.76 -23.86
CA GLU A 4 19.99 -1.47 -24.53
C GLU A 4 18.56 -0.96 -24.83
N PHE A 5 18.23 0.24 -24.35
CA PHE A 5 16.90 0.81 -24.55
C PHE A 5 16.71 1.23 -26.01
N GLN A 6 15.57 0.86 -26.58
CA GLN A 6 15.05 1.41 -27.84
C GLN A 6 13.57 1.70 -27.69
N LYS A 7 13.08 2.67 -28.46
CA LYS A 7 11.66 2.96 -28.52
C LYS A 7 10.87 1.73 -28.97
N LEU A 8 9.78 1.42 -28.28
CA LEU A 8 8.93 0.27 -28.62
C LEU A 8 8.39 0.35 -30.06
N ASP A 9 8.61 -0.70 -30.84
CA ASP A 9 7.98 -0.89 -32.15
C ASP A 9 6.64 -1.61 -31.99
N LEU A 10 5.57 -0.83 -32.04
CA LEU A 10 4.19 -1.32 -31.89
C LEU A 10 3.78 -2.30 -32.99
N ASN A 11 4.43 -2.29 -34.17
CA ASN A 11 4.13 -3.23 -35.25
C ASN A 11 4.82 -4.59 -35.08
N ALA A 12 5.86 -4.65 -34.23
CA ALA A 12 6.63 -5.84 -33.94
C ALA A 12 6.23 -6.51 -32.62
N LEU A 13 5.19 -6.02 -31.94
CA LEU A 13 4.69 -6.64 -30.71
C LEU A 13 4.02 -7.99 -31.01
N PRO A 14 4.14 -8.97 -30.10
CA PRO A 14 3.32 -10.18 -30.13
C PRO A 14 1.82 -9.85 -30.20
N SER A 15 1.04 -10.66 -30.92
CA SER A 15 -0.39 -10.38 -31.20
C SER A 15 -1.30 -10.41 -29.97
N ASP A 16 -0.85 -11.02 -28.88
CA ASP A 16 -1.52 -11.12 -27.59
C ASP A 16 -1.23 -9.94 -26.65
N VAL A 17 -0.30 -9.04 -27.02
CA VAL A 17 -0.08 -7.79 -26.29
C VAL A 17 -1.20 -6.80 -26.59
N SER A 18 -1.99 -6.48 -25.57
CA SER A 18 -3.03 -5.44 -25.71
C SER A 18 -2.39 -4.06 -25.79
N VAL A 19 -2.87 -3.23 -26.71
CA VAL A 19 -2.45 -1.82 -26.85
C VAL A 19 -3.61 -0.87 -26.56
N PRO A 20 -3.37 0.42 -26.24
CA PRO A 20 -4.45 1.37 -25.98
C PRO A 20 -5.44 1.47 -27.14
N SER A 21 -6.74 1.30 -26.85
CA SER A 21 -7.83 1.36 -27.84
C SER A 21 -8.39 2.77 -28.07
N TYR A 22 -7.88 3.76 -27.34
CA TYR A 22 -8.36 5.15 -27.34
C TYR A 22 -7.32 6.12 -27.95
N VAL A 23 -7.78 7.30 -28.37
CA VAL A 23 -6.94 8.31 -29.04
C VAL A 23 -6.08 9.05 -28.01
N ARG A 24 -4.81 8.65 -27.89
CA ARG A 24 -3.89 9.24 -26.91
C ARG A 24 -3.57 10.71 -27.14
N GLY A 25 -3.56 11.16 -28.39
CA GLY A 25 -3.28 12.55 -28.74
C GLY A 25 -4.34 13.57 -28.29
N SER A 26 -5.51 13.13 -27.84
CA SER A 26 -6.55 14.02 -27.28
C SER A 26 -6.48 14.14 -25.76
N LEU A 27 -5.62 13.37 -25.07
CA LEU A 27 -5.50 13.41 -23.63
C LEU A 27 -4.99 14.76 -23.14
N LYS A 28 -5.55 15.24 -22.03
CA LYS A 28 -5.09 16.43 -21.31
C LYS A 28 -4.67 16.01 -19.90
N PRO A 29 -3.66 16.65 -19.29
CA PRO A 29 -3.25 16.36 -17.92
C PRO A 29 -4.33 16.83 -16.93
N ARG A 30 -5.35 16.00 -16.74
CA ARG A 30 -6.46 16.24 -15.79
C ARG A 30 -6.23 15.58 -14.44
N VAL A 31 -5.36 14.57 -14.43
CA VAL A 31 -4.80 13.96 -13.22
C VAL A 31 -3.31 14.27 -13.17
N ALA A 32 -2.82 14.72 -12.02
CA ALA A 32 -1.40 14.77 -11.71
C ALA A 32 -1.13 13.70 -10.64
N HIS A 33 -0.14 12.86 -10.83
CA HIS A 33 0.20 11.80 -9.89
C HIS A 33 1.60 12.02 -9.32
N ILE A 34 1.73 12.23 -8.01
CA ILE A 34 3.00 12.44 -7.32
C ILE A 34 3.49 11.10 -6.73
N GLY A 35 4.70 10.69 -7.11
CA GLY A 35 5.32 9.43 -6.71
C GLY A 35 4.94 8.29 -7.65
N PHE A 36 5.46 8.29 -8.89
CA PHE A 36 5.05 7.33 -9.94
C PHE A 36 5.79 6.00 -9.85
N GLY A 37 5.66 5.36 -8.69
CA GLY A 37 6.26 4.07 -8.37
C GLY A 37 5.63 2.88 -9.10
N ALA A 38 6.04 1.68 -8.68
CA ALA A 38 5.50 0.42 -9.20
C ALA A 38 3.97 0.30 -8.99
N PHE A 39 3.49 0.67 -7.80
CA PHE A 39 2.07 0.60 -7.47
C PHE A 39 1.22 1.57 -8.31
N ALA A 40 1.64 2.84 -8.43
CA ALA A 40 0.96 3.83 -9.26
C ALA A 40 0.78 3.37 -10.71
N ARG A 41 1.84 2.80 -11.30
CA ARG A 41 1.81 2.19 -12.63
C ARG A 41 0.83 1.02 -12.70
N ALA A 42 0.93 0.10 -11.75
CA ALA A 42 0.12 -1.10 -11.75
C ALA A 42 -1.34 -0.88 -11.34
N HIS A 43 -1.69 0.23 -10.71
CA HIS A 43 -3.01 0.42 -10.11
C HIS A 43 -3.69 1.71 -10.56
N VAL A 44 -3.20 2.88 -10.16
CA VAL A 44 -3.86 4.16 -10.44
C VAL A 44 -3.90 4.45 -11.94
N ALA A 45 -2.77 4.31 -12.61
CA ALA A 45 -2.67 4.51 -14.06
C ALA A 45 -3.38 3.40 -14.86
N MET A 46 -3.42 2.17 -14.32
CA MET A 46 -4.17 1.05 -14.88
C MET A 46 -5.68 1.32 -14.89
N HIS A 47 -6.25 1.77 -13.77
CA HIS A 47 -7.68 2.12 -13.71
C HIS A 47 -8.01 3.28 -14.66
N LEU A 48 -7.14 4.29 -14.76
CA LEU A 48 -7.34 5.39 -15.72
C LEU A 48 -7.29 4.89 -17.17
N HIS A 49 -6.34 4.03 -17.50
CA HIS A 49 -6.23 3.42 -18.83
C HIS A 49 -7.49 2.63 -19.21
N GLU A 50 -8.00 1.78 -18.32
CA GLU A 50 -9.24 1.04 -18.57
C GLU A 50 -10.47 1.92 -18.61
N THR A 51 -10.52 2.98 -17.80
CA THR A 51 -11.59 3.97 -17.85
C THR A 51 -11.66 4.63 -19.23
N LEU A 52 -10.49 5.00 -19.79
CA LEU A 52 -10.39 5.54 -21.15
C LEU A 52 -10.74 4.50 -22.21
N ALA A 53 -10.36 3.24 -22.02
CA ALA A 53 -10.69 2.17 -22.95
C ALA A 53 -12.20 1.85 -22.98
N ALA A 54 -12.88 1.93 -21.82
CA ALA A 54 -14.30 1.65 -21.68
C ALA A 54 -15.20 2.84 -22.04
N GLY A 55 -14.83 4.05 -21.62
CA GLY A 55 -15.66 5.25 -21.74
C GLY A 55 -15.13 6.35 -22.67
N GLY A 56 -13.89 6.24 -23.14
CA GLY A 56 -13.23 7.31 -23.89
C GLY A 56 -12.95 8.57 -23.04
N GLY A 57 -12.83 9.72 -23.69
CA GLY A 57 -12.59 11.01 -23.05
C GLY A 57 -11.14 11.52 -23.17
N ASP A 58 -10.84 12.59 -22.45
CA ASP A 58 -9.55 13.29 -22.49
C ASP A 58 -8.83 13.33 -21.12
N TRP A 59 -9.19 12.42 -20.21
CA TRP A 59 -8.54 12.31 -18.89
C TRP A 59 -7.16 11.64 -19.00
N GLY A 60 -6.14 12.44 -19.28
CA GLY A 60 -4.74 12.05 -19.23
C GLY A 60 -4.12 12.27 -17.85
N MET A 61 -3.01 11.58 -17.61
CA MET A 61 -2.21 11.68 -16.41
C MET A 61 -0.85 12.33 -16.70
N ARG A 62 -0.56 13.40 -15.95
CA ARG A 62 0.81 13.88 -15.73
C ARG A 62 1.40 13.13 -14.55
N VAL A 63 2.58 12.54 -14.71
CA VAL A 63 3.28 11.84 -13.62
C VAL A 63 4.42 12.71 -13.11
N ILE A 64 4.56 12.79 -11.79
CA ILE A 64 5.50 13.67 -11.09
C ILE A 64 6.38 12.84 -10.16
N GLU A 65 7.69 13.06 -10.23
CA GLU A 65 8.65 12.45 -9.31
C GLU A 65 9.57 13.50 -8.68
N LEU A 66 9.78 13.38 -7.36
CA LEU A 66 10.50 14.37 -6.56
C LEU A 66 11.93 13.93 -6.23
N PHE A 67 12.20 12.63 -6.29
CA PHE A 67 13.45 12.03 -5.85
C PHE A 67 14.06 11.14 -6.92
N GLY A 68 15.40 11.03 -6.92
CA GLY A 68 16.13 10.18 -7.86
C GLY A 68 16.56 10.92 -9.13
N THR A 69 16.78 10.14 -10.20
CA THR A 69 17.16 10.65 -11.53
C THR A 69 15.95 10.62 -12.47
N SER A 70 15.96 11.48 -13.49
CA SER A 70 14.88 11.54 -14.49
C SER A 70 14.91 10.39 -15.50
N ASP A 71 15.94 9.54 -15.49
CA ASP A 71 16.19 8.55 -16.55
C ASP A 71 14.95 7.71 -16.90
N LEU A 72 14.20 7.22 -15.91
CA LEU A 72 12.97 6.46 -16.18
C LEU A 72 11.89 7.29 -16.87
N PHE A 73 11.73 8.56 -16.49
CA PHE A 73 10.76 9.47 -17.11
C PHE A 73 11.19 9.87 -18.51
N ASP A 74 12.49 10.09 -18.73
CA ASP A 74 13.05 10.36 -20.05
C ASP A 74 12.81 9.15 -20.97
N LYS A 75 13.00 7.92 -20.48
CA LYS A 75 12.68 6.70 -21.23
C LYS A 75 11.20 6.45 -21.42
N LEU A 76 10.36 6.88 -20.49
CA LEU A 76 8.91 6.84 -20.65
C LEU A 76 8.48 7.79 -21.78
N GLU A 77 9.02 9.00 -21.81
CA GLU A 77 8.76 10.01 -22.83
C GLU A 77 9.27 9.59 -24.21
N GLU A 78 10.48 9.02 -24.30
CA GLU A 78 11.01 8.40 -25.53
C GLU A 78 10.10 7.28 -26.06
N ASN A 79 9.38 6.57 -25.19
CA ASN A 79 8.37 5.56 -25.50
C ASN A 79 6.97 6.14 -25.76
N ASP A 80 6.86 7.41 -26.14
CA ASP A 80 5.59 8.14 -26.29
C ASP A 80 4.71 8.03 -25.05
N HIS A 81 5.26 7.94 -23.84
CA HIS A 81 4.55 7.72 -22.57
C HIS A 81 3.84 6.36 -22.44
N LEU A 82 4.23 5.36 -23.24
CA LEU A 82 3.77 3.98 -23.08
C LEU A 82 4.69 3.20 -22.14
N TYR A 83 4.09 2.31 -21.36
CA TYR A 83 4.83 1.30 -20.62
C TYR A 83 4.02 0.02 -20.48
N THR A 84 4.73 -1.06 -20.18
CA THR A 84 4.21 -2.42 -20.18
C THR A 84 3.75 -2.81 -18.79
N LEU A 85 2.59 -3.46 -18.71
CA LEU A 85 2.10 -4.13 -17.53
C LEU A 85 1.90 -5.60 -17.85
N VAL A 86 2.55 -6.47 -17.09
CA VAL A 86 2.37 -7.92 -17.14
C VAL A 86 1.65 -8.36 -15.88
N GLU A 87 0.42 -8.84 -16.04
CA GLU A 87 -0.31 -9.55 -14.99
C GLU A 87 0.11 -11.01 -15.02
N THR A 88 0.52 -11.58 -13.88
CA THR A 88 0.97 -12.98 -13.80
C THR A 88 0.27 -13.75 -12.69
N ALA A 89 -0.25 -14.91 -13.05
CA ALA A 89 -0.80 -15.91 -12.14
C ALA A 89 -0.38 -17.31 -12.60
N ASP A 90 -0.72 -18.33 -11.81
CA ASP A 90 -0.41 -19.71 -12.17
C ASP A 90 -1.16 -20.16 -13.43
N GLU A 91 -2.33 -19.56 -13.72
CA GLU A 91 -3.12 -19.83 -14.92
C GLU A 91 -2.54 -19.20 -16.19
N GLY A 92 -1.63 -18.23 -16.08
CA GLY A 92 -0.97 -17.59 -17.22
C GLY A 92 -0.61 -16.12 -17.02
N THR A 93 -0.14 -15.50 -18.09
CA THR A 93 0.24 -14.09 -18.14
C THR A 93 -0.67 -13.30 -19.07
N ASN A 94 -0.90 -12.03 -18.75
CA ASN A 94 -1.61 -11.09 -19.61
C ASN A 94 -0.78 -9.81 -19.71
N THR A 95 -0.37 -9.46 -20.93
CA THR A 95 0.54 -8.36 -21.21
C THR A 95 -0.20 -7.24 -21.92
N ARG A 96 0.00 -6.01 -21.45
CA ARG A 96 -0.60 -4.82 -22.07
C ARG A 96 0.31 -3.61 -22.00
N LEU A 97 0.21 -2.75 -23.02
CA LEU A 97 0.75 -1.39 -22.98
C LEU A 97 -0.28 -0.42 -22.41
N LEU A 98 0.09 0.26 -21.33
CA LEU A 98 -0.68 1.33 -20.74
C LEU A 98 -0.29 2.67 -21.36
N GLY A 99 -1.29 3.50 -21.65
CA GLY A 99 -1.09 4.76 -22.37
C GLY A 99 -1.88 5.94 -21.83
N ALA A 100 -2.29 5.88 -20.55
CA ALA A 100 -3.03 6.97 -19.89
C ALA A 100 -2.11 8.12 -19.47
N VAL A 101 -0.80 7.85 -19.34
CA VAL A 101 0.20 8.89 -19.13
C VAL A 101 0.37 9.67 -20.43
N CYS A 102 0.32 11.00 -20.31
CA CYS A 102 0.48 11.93 -21.43
C CYS A 102 1.56 12.99 -21.17
N GLU A 103 2.10 13.07 -19.96
CA GLU A 103 3.15 14.03 -19.59
C GLU A 103 3.97 13.51 -18.40
N THR A 104 5.26 13.82 -18.36
CA THR A 104 6.16 13.54 -17.23
C THR A 104 6.74 14.83 -16.68
N GLN A 105 6.95 14.89 -15.36
CA GLN A 105 7.68 15.97 -14.71
C GLN A 105 8.57 15.42 -13.59
N HIS A 106 9.85 15.76 -13.60
CA HIS A 106 10.82 15.32 -12.61
C HIS A 106 11.53 16.53 -12.01
N LEU A 107 11.60 16.61 -10.67
CA LEU A 107 12.16 17.77 -9.96
C LEU A 107 13.58 18.14 -10.44
N ALA A 108 14.45 17.15 -10.63
CA ALA A 108 15.84 17.38 -11.06
C ALA A 108 15.99 17.81 -12.54
N ARG A 109 15.00 17.51 -13.39
CA ARG A 109 15.02 17.80 -14.83
C ARG A 109 14.32 19.12 -15.14
N ASP A 110 13.12 19.29 -14.59
CA ASP A 110 12.20 20.37 -14.95
C ASP A 110 12.21 21.52 -13.94
N GLY A 111 12.65 21.26 -12.71
CA GLY A 111 12.70 22.24 -11.63
C GLY A 111 11.34 22.46 -10.94
N VAL A 112 11.40 22.93 -9.69
CA VAL A 112 10.22 23.04 -8.82
C VAL A 112 9.14 24.00 -9.37
N GLU A 113 9.53 25.05 -10.09
CA GLU A 113 8.60 25.99 -10.71
C GLU A 113 7.71 25.29 -11.74
N ALA A 114 8.27 24.45 -12.63
CA ALA A 114 7.49 23.71 -13.61
C ALA A 114 6.46 22.76 -12.97
N LEU A 115 6.82 22.14 -11.84
CA LEU A 115 5.92 21.28 -11.07
C LEU A 115 4.79 22.10 -10.42
N ILE A 116 5.11 23.23 -9.79
CA ILE A 116 4.11 24.15 -9.20
C ILE A 116 3.14 24.64 -10.28
N ASP A 117 3.66 24.99 -11.45
CA ASP A 117 2.87 25.49 -12.58
C ASP A 117 1.93 24.43 -13.10
N GLY A 118 2.42 23.20 -13.26
CA GLY A 118 1.61 22.04 -13.65
C GLY A 118 0.47 21.78 -12.66
N LEU A 119 0.70 21.91 -11.35
CA LEU A 119 -0.34 21.75 -10.33
C LEU A 119 -1.36 22.90 -10.31
N ALA A 120 -1.00 24.07 -10.83
CA ALA A 120 -1.86 25.24 -10.85
C ALA A 120 -2.78 25.32 -12.08
N GLU A 121 -2.53 24.54 -13.13
CA GLU A 121 -3.27 24.56 -14.41
C GLU A 121 -4.79 24.33 -14.27
N GLU A 122 -5.60 25.12 -14.98
CA GLU A 122 -7.07 25.06 -14.89
C GLU A 122 -7.65 23.69 -15.28
N GLN A 123 -7.07 23.02 -16.29
CA GLN A 123 -7.53 21.70 -16.73
C GLN A 123 -7.31 20.60 -15.69
N LEU A 124 -6.36 20.78 -14.77
CA LEU A 124 -6.06 19.82 -13.73
C LEU A 124 -7.21 19.78 -12.72
N LYS A 125 -7.73 18.58 -12.45
CA LYS A 125 -8.89 18.34 -11.58
C LYS A 125 -8.57 17.46 -10.38
N VAL A 126 -7.59 16.56 -10.51
CA VAL A 126 -7.17 15.67 -9.43
C VAL A 126 -5.66 15.66 -9.30
N ILE A 127 -5.16 15.86 -8.08
CA ILE A 127 -3.81 15.51 -7.67
C ILE A 127 -3.93 14.19 -6.90
N SER A 128 -3.21 13.15 -7.32
CA SER A 128 -3.19 11.84 -6.66
C SER A 128 -1.78 11.51 -6.18
N LEU A 129 -1.64 10.68 -5.15
CA LEU A 129 -0.34 10.45 -4.50
C LEU A 129 -0.12 8.98 -4.13
N THR A 130 1.09 8.49 -4.41
CA THR A 130 1.67 7.31 -3.73
C THR A 130 3.09 7.65 -3.28
N VAL A 131 3.19 8.37 -2.17
CA VAL A 131 4.44 8.94 -1.64
C VAL A 131 4.96 8.21 -0.42
N THR A 132 4.39 7.05 -0.10
CA THR A 132 4.58 6.26 1.13
C THR A 132 4.12 7.01 2.38
N GLU A 133 4.03 6.29 3.50
CA GLU A 133 3.60 6.83 4.79
C GLU A 133 4.46 8.03 5.24
N LYS A 134 5.77 7.98 4.92
CA LYS A 134 6.73 9.04 5.28
C LYS A 134 6.52 10.33 4.49
N GLY A 135 5.94 10.25 3.29
CA GLY A 135 5.73 11.39 2.40
C GLY A 135 4.72 12.43 2.91
N TYR A 136 3.85 12.03 3.85
CA TYR A 136 2.86 12.92 4.48
C TYR A 136 3.46 13.79 5.58
N CYS A 137 4.64 13.42 6.12
CA CYS A 137 5.30 14.12 7.23
C CYS A 137 4.35 14.37 8.41
N VAL A 138 3.54 13.36 8.76
CA VAL A 138 2.58 13.42 9.87
C VAL A 138 3.09 12.62 11.06
N LYS A 139 2.91 13.17 12.26
CA LYS A 139 3.22 12.53 13.54
C LYS A 139 2.05 12.77 14.50
N ASN A 140 1.54 11.69 15.12
CA ASN A 140 0.37 11.75 16.03
C ASN A 140 -0.87 12.43 15.40
N GLY A 141 -1.12 12.15 14.11
CA GLY A 141 -2.27 12.70 13.38
C GLY A 141 -2.19 14.20 13.06
N LYS A 142 -1.00 14.82 13.19
CA LYS A 142 -0.74 16.22 12.84
C LYS A 142 0.52 16.37 11.99
N LEU A 143 0.65 17.48 11.28
CA LEU A 143 1.88 17.80 10.57
C LEU A 143 3.07 17.84 11.55
N ASP A 144 4.13 17.12 11.22
CA ASP A 144 5.36 17.08 12.01
C ASP A 144 6.21 18.33 11.73
N LEU A 145 6.01 19.37 12.54
CA LEU A 145 6.74 20.64 12.43
C LEU A 145 8.23 20.52 12.84
N ASP A 146 8.62 19.43 13.50
CA ASP A 146 10.01 19.13 13.83
C ASP A 146 10.72 18.41 12.68
N ASN A 147 9.99 17.99 11.63
CA ASN A 147 10.58 17.39 10.45
C ASN A 147 11.41 18.41 9.66
N ALA A 148 12.69 18.10 9.45
CA ALA A 148 13.63 18.99 8.79
C ALA A 148 13.21 19.40 7.36
N MET A 149 12.56 18.52 6.60
CA MET A 149 12.08 18.85 5.26
C MET A 149 10.88 19.80 5.30
N ILE A 150 9.98 19.62 6.29
CA ILE A 150 8.86 20.56 6.51
C ILE A 150 9.37 21.93 6.94
N GLN A 151 10.34 22.00 7.85
CA GLN A 151 10.96 23.27 8.24
C GLN A 151 11.63 23.97 7.05
N GLN A 152 12.32 23.20 6.20
CA GLN A 152 12.92 23.73 4.98
C GLN A 152 11.86 24.31 4.03
N ASP A 153 10.80 23.57 3.75
CA ASP A 153 9.74 24.03 2.84
C ASP A 153 9.00 25.26 3.41
N LEU A 154 8.76 25.32 4.73
CA LEU A 154 8.17 26.49 5.38
C LEU A 154 9.08 27.72 5.28
N SER A 155 10.40 27.54 5.35
CA SER A 155 11.38 28.63 5.20
C SER A 155 11.57 29.09 3.76
N SER A 156 11.17 28.27 2.78
CA SER A 156 11.36 28.51 1.34
C SER A 156 10.14 28.02 0.54
N PRO A 157 8.94 28.62 0.74
CA PRO A 157 7.69 28.10 0.19
C PRO A 157 7.59 28.14 -1.33
N SER A 158 8.45 28.91 -2.01
CA SER A 158 8.56 28.92 -3.48
C SER A 158 9.48 27.82 -4.04
N ALA A 159 10.18 27.08 -3.18
CA ALA A 159 11.07 25.98 -3.57
C ALA A 159 10.89 24.76 -2.66
N PRO A 160 9.66 24.22 -2.52
CA PRO A 160 9.40 23.06 -1.68
C PRO A 160 10.07 21.80 -2.22
N LYS A 161 10.41 20.89 -1.30
CA LYS A 161 10.99 19.58 -1.58
C LYS A 161 10.10 18.42 -1.18
N THR A 162 9.13 18.65 -0.30
CA THR A 162 8.15 17.65 0.11
C THR A 162 6.95 17.65 -0.83
N ALA A 163 6.24 16.52 -0.91
CA ALA A 163 4.96 16.46 -1.62
C ALA A 163 3.94 17.44 -1.04
N ILE A 164 3.87 17.56 0.29
CA ILE A 164 2.97 18.49 0.98
C ILE A 164 3.28 19.95 0.62
N GLY A 165 4.55 20.35 0.68
CA GLY A 165 4.98 21.69 0.30
C GLY A 165 4.70 22.00 -1.17
N LEU A 166 4.95 21.04 -2.07
CA LEU A 166 4.66 21.18 -3.50
C LEU A 166 3.16 21.35 -3.77
N ILE A 167 2.31 20.53 -3.14
CA ILE A 167 0.85 20.66 -3.25
C ILE A 167 0.40 22.04 -2.78
N VAL A 168 0.86 22.49 -1.61
CA VAL A 168 0.45 23.80 -1.06
C VAL A 168 0.93 24.94 -1.95
N ALA A 169 2.14 24.88 -2.50
CA ALA A 169 2.63 25.87 -3.45
C ALA A 169 1.80 25.89 -4.75
N GLY A 170 1.46 24.71 -5.29
CA GLY A 170 0.56 24.56 -6.44
C GLY A 170 -0.84 25.13 -6.17
N LEU A 171 -1.42 24.83 -5.00
CA LEU A 171 -2.72 25.36 -4.57
C LEU A 171 -2.69 26.88 -4.37
N ALA A 172 -1.61 27.42 -3.81
CA ALA A 172 -1.43 28.87 -3.67
C ALA A 172 -1.38 29.56 -5.03
N LYS A 173 -0.61 29.01 -5.99
CA LYS A 173 -0.57 29.54 -7.37
C LYS A 173 -1.92 29.38 -8.07
N ARG A 174 -2.61 28.25 -7.89
CA ARG A 174 -3.96 28.01 -8.42
C ARG A 174 -4.98 29.04 -7.91
N ARG A 175 -4.98 29.32 -6.61
CA ARG A 175 -5.80 30.37 -5.98
C ARG A 175 -5.50 31.73 -6.60
N ALA A 176 -4.22 32.09 -6.74
CA ALA A 176 -3.81 33.36 -7.32
C ALA A 176 -4.24 33.53 -8.79
N LEU A 177 -4.30 32.44 -9.55
CA LEU A 177 -4.77 32.43 -10.95
C LEU A 177 -6.31 32.36 -11.08
N GLY A 178 -7.04 32.08 -9.99
CA GLY A 178 -8.50 31.93 -10.04
C GLY A 178 -8.96 30.63 -10.70
N ASN A 179 -8.12 29.60 -10.76
CA ASN A 179 -8.38 28.35 -11.49
C ASN A 179 -9.34 27.37 -10.78
N GLY A 180 -10.10 27.84 -9.78
CA GLY A 180 -11.19 27.12 -9.14
C GLY A 180 -10.77 25.91 -8.29
N PRO A 181 -11.74 25.06 -7.91
CA PRO A 181 -11.51 23.94 -7.00
C PRO A 181 -10.68 22.82 -7.64
N ILE A 182 -10.18 21.92 -6.78
CA ILE A 182 -9.41 20.72 -7.15
C ILE A 182 -9.57 19.64 -6.07
N THR A 183 -9.28 18.39 -6.39
CA THR A 183 -9.24 17.30 -5.41
C THR A 183 -7.82 16.78 -5.22
N VAL A 184 -7.45 16.49 -3.97
CA VAL A 184 -6.18 15.85 -3.61
C VAL A 184 -6.49 14.48 -3.02
N MET A 185 -6.20 13.41 -3.75
CA MET A 185 -6.61 12.03 -3.43
C MET A 185 -5.40 11.16 -3.10
N SER A 186 -5.23 10.82 -1.82
CA SER A 186 -4.21 9.84 -1.44
C SER A 186 -4.56 8.45 -1.97
N CYS A 187 -3.55 7.73 -2.44
CA CYS A 187 -3.61 6.31 -2.81
C CYS A 187 -2.54 5.49 -2.07
N ASP A 188 -2.02 6.01 -0.95
CA ASP A 188 -1.13 5.25 -0.08
C ASP A 188 -1.92 4.38 0.89
N ASN A 189 -1.31 3.28 1.33
CA ASN A 189 -1.92 2.33 2.27
C ASN A 189 -1.84 2.83 3.74
N LEU A 190 -2.48 3.97 4.00
CA LEU A 190 -2.68 4.57 5.31
C LEU A 190 -4.16 4.50 5.70
N PRO A 191 -4.51 4.25 6.97
CA PRO A 191 -5.88 4.43 7.44
C PRO A 191 -6.32 5.89 7.26
N HIS A 192 -7.53 6.12 6.77
CA HIS A 192 -8.08 7.46 6.52
C HIS A 192 -7.10 8.37 5.76
N ASN A 193 -6.48 7.82 4.71
CA ASN A 193 -5.39 8.47 3.99
C ASN A 193 -5.76 9.88 3.45
N GLY A 194 -7.02 10.08 3.03
CA GLY A 194 -7.55 11.38 2.63
C GLY A 194 -7.58 12.38 3.78
N VAL A 195 -8.09 11.97 4.95
CA VAL A 195 -8.12 12.81 6.16
C VAL A 195 -6.73 13.24 6.58
N LEU A 196 -5.77 12.30 6.65
CA LEU A 196 -4.39 12.58 7.00
C LEU A 196 -3.72 13.54 6.01
N CYS A 197 -3.93 13.33 4.70
CA CYS A 197 -3.45 14.24 3.67
C CYS A 197 -4.03 15.66 3.84
N GLY A 198 -5.34 15.76 4.07
CA GLY A 198 -6.01 17.03 4.30
C GLY A 198 -5.51 17.76 5.54
N ILE A 199 -5.23 17.05 6.64
CA ILE A 199 -4.61 17.64 7.84
C ILE A 199 -3.23 18.22 7.49
N ALA A 200 -2.36 17.42 6.87
CA ALA A 200 -1.00 17.84 6.54
C ALA A 200 -0.99 19.10 5.64
N VAL A 201 -1.81 19.10 4.58
CA VAL A 201 -1.92 20.21 3.63
C VAL A 201 -2.47 21.47 4.30
N ARG A 202 -3.54 21.37 5.09
CA ARG A 202 -4.15 22.53 5.75
C ARG A 202 -3.28 23.11 6.86
N GLU A 203 -2.67 22.27 7.68
CA GLU A 203 -1.76 22.74 8.74
C GLU A 203 -0.52 23.39 8.14
N PHE A 204 0.04 22.83 7.07
CA PHE A 204 1.17 23.44 6.35
C PHE A 204 0.77 24.80 5.77
N ALA A 205 -0.37 24.88 5.08
CA ALA A 205 -0.88 26.13 4.53
C ALA A 205 -1.12 27.19 5.64
N ALA A 206 -1.70 26.80 6.78
CA ALA A 206 -1.96 27.70 7.90
C ALA A 206 -0.68 28.28 8.53
N LYS A 207 0.47 27.60 8.39
CA LYS A 207 1.78 28.16 8.80
C LYS A 207 2.30 29.22 7.84
N LEU A 208 1.85 29.22 6.60
CA LEU A 208 2.26 30.18 5.57
C LEU A 208 1.28 31.37 5.48
N ASP A 209 -0.01 31.07 5.32
CA ASP A 209 -1.07 32.03 5.09
C ASP A 209 -2.43 31.47 5.56
N ALA A 210 -3.06 32.15 6.52
CA ALA A 210 -4.37 31.76 7.04
C ALA A 210 -5.48 31.85 5.97
N GLU A 211 -5.38 32.78 5.02
CA GLU A 211 -6.37 32.89 3.94
C GLU A 211 -6.21 31.74 2.93
N LEU A 212 -4.98 31.27 2.69
CA LEU A 212 -4.74 30.08 1.87
C LEU A 212 -5.35 28.85 2.53
N ALA A 213 -5.15 28.67 3.84
CA ALA A 213 -5.75 27.55 4.56
C ALA A 213 -7.29 27.58 4.50
N ALA A 214 -7.90 28.75 4.66
CA ALA A 214 -9.35 28.91 4.51
C ALA A 214 -9.83 28.60 3.09
N TRP A 215 -9.09 29.06 2.07
CA TRP A 215 -9.39 28.74 0.67
C TRP A 215 -9.30 27.24 0.39
N ILE A 216 -8.29 26.56 0.94
CA ILE A 216 -8.12 25.10 0.80
C ILE A 216 -9.31 24.35 1.41
N GLU A 217 -9.75 24.74 2.60
CA GLU A 217 -10.92 24.13 3.25
C GLU A 217 -12.18 24.23 2.37
N GLU A 218 -12.39 25.39 1.76
CA GLU A 218 -13.56 25.64 0.91
C GLU A 218 -13.44 25.01 -0.50
N ASN A 219 -12.25 24.97 -1.09
CA ASN A 219 -12.06 24.67 -2.53
C ASN A 219 -11.38 23.33 -2.82
N VAL A 220 -10.83 22.66 -1.81
CA VAL A 220 -10.16 21.37 -1.96
C VAL A 220 -10.94 20.27 -1.25
N SER A 221 -10.99 19.07 -1.84
CA SER A 221 -11.46 17.86 -1.16
C SER A 221 -10.33 16.83 -1.05
N PHE A 222 -10.42 16.00 -0.01
CA PHE A 222 -9.44 14.99 0.32
C PHE A 222 -10.13 13.63 0.54
N PRO A 223 -10.67 12.99 -0.52
CA PRO A 223 -11.32 11.70 -0.38
C PRO A 223 -10.32 10.64 0.09
N SER A 224 -10.75 9.79 1.02
CA SER A 224 -10.02 8.59 1.40
C SER A 224 -10.18 7.49 0.35
N THR A 225 -9.20 6.59 0.28
CA THR A 225 -9.23 5.44 -0.62
C THR A 225 -8.69 4.17 0.04
N MET A 226 -9.30 3.04 -0.29
CA MET A 226 -8.71 1.72 -0.05
C MET A 226 -8.17 1.21 -1.38
N VAL A 227 -6.86 0.94 -1.41
CA VAL A 227 -6.17 0.43 -2.58
C VAL A 227 -5.61 -0.97 -2.30
N ASP A 228 -5.78 -1.88 -3.26
CA ASP A 228 -5.23 -3.23 -3.14
C ASP A 228 -4.79 -3.79 -4.49
N ARG A 229 -3.52 -4.14 -4.56
CA ARG A 229 -2.87 -4.93 -5.62
C ARG A 229 -1.48 -5.30 -5.16
N ILE A 230 -1.11 -6.58 -5.24
CA ILE A 230 0.26 -7.04 -4.99
C ILE A 230 1.11 -6.70 -6.21
N VAL A 231 2.12 -5.87 -5.98
CA VAL A 231 3.09 -5.42 -6.98
C VAL A 231 4.49 -5.61 -6.40
N PRO A 232 5.13 -6.77 -6.64
CA PRO A 232 6.48 -7.04 -6.15
C PRO A 232 7.51 -6.06 -6.73
N ALA A 233 8.63 -5.90 -6.04
CA ALA A 233 9.79 -5.23 -6.62
C ALA A 233 10.28 -6.00 -7.86
N LEU A 234 10.68 -5.29 -8.91
CA LEU A 234 11.22 -5.93 -10.12
C LEU A 234 12.55 -6.61 -9.83
N THR A 235 12.63 -7.90 -10.17
CA THR A 235 13.87 -8.68 -10.19
C THR A 235 14.38 -8.83 -11.62
N ASP A 236 15.58 -9.39 -11.79
CA ASP A 236 16.09 -9.76 -13.11
C ASP A 236 15.15 -10.75 -13.83
N GLU A 237 14.52 -11.66 -13.07
CA GLU A 237 13.51 -12.58 -13.61
C GLU A 237 12.25 -11.83 -14.08
N SER A 238 11.77 -10.84 -13.32
CA SER A 238 10.64 -10.00 -13.73
C SER A 238 10.94 -9.19 -14.99
N ARG A 239 12.19 -8.72 -15.13
CA ARG A 239 12.65 -7.99 -16.32
C ARG A 239 12.71 -8.89 -17.55
N GLU A 240 13.21 -10.12 -17.39
CA GLU A 240 13.20 -11.10 -18.47
C GLU A 240 11.76 -11.45 -18.89
N LEU A 241 10.85 -11.63 -17.93
CA LEU A 241 9.44 -11.88 -18.24
C LEU A 241 8.82 -10.76 -19.09
N ILE A 242 9.10 -9.49 -18.76
CA ILE A 242 8.63 -8.35 -19.57
C ILE A 242 9.24 -8.39 -20.97
N HIS A 243 10.56 -8.64 -21.06
CA HIS A 243 11.29 -8.72 -22.32
C HIS A 243 10.75 -9.83 -23.23
N GLU A 244 10.55 -11.03 -22.70
CA GLU A 244 9.93 -12.16 -23.40
C GLU A 244 8.49 -11.84 -23.84
N SER A 245 7.71 -11.23 -22.94
CA SER A 245 6.31 -10.86 -23.21
C SER A 245 6.16 -9.80 -24.32
N LEU A 246 7.22 -9.03 -24.59
CA LEU A 246 7.26 -8.02 -25.65
C LEU A 246 7.95 -8.53 -26.93
N GLY A 247 8.23 -9.83 -27.03
CA GLY A 247 8.91 -10.42 -28.20
C GLY A 247 10.38 -10.02 -28.32
N GLY A 248 11.05 -9.77 -27.19
CA GLY A 248 12.46 -9.37 -27.12
C GLY A 248 12.70 -7.86 -27.14
N GLN A 249 11.65 -7.05 -26.99
CA GLN A 249 11.79 -5.60 -26.82
C GLN A 249 11.98 -5.24 -25.35
N VAL A 250 12.66 -4.12 -25.10
CA VAL A 250 13.04 -3.68 -23.75
C VAL A 250 12.15 -2.54 -23.31
N ASP A 251 11.53 -2.67 -22.14
CA ASP A 251 10.80 -1.57 -21.51
C ASP A 251 11.27 -1.35 -20.06
N LEU A 252 11.98 -0.24 -19.84
CA LEU A 252 12.51 0.13 -18.53
C LEU A 252 11.43 0.60 -17.56
N ASN A 253 10.26 1.01 -18.07
CA ASN A 253 9.10 1.39 -17.27
C ASN A 253 8.11 0.23 -17.09
N GLY A 254 8.40 -0.94 -17.65
CA GLY A 254 7.60 -2.14 -17.52
C GLY A 254 7.43 -2.59 -16.06
N ILE A 255 6.28 -3.18 -15.72
CA ILE A 255 5.96 -3.67 -14.38
C ILE A 255 5.28 -5.05 -14.42
N VAL A 256 5.51 -5.86 -13.39
CA VAL A 256 4.85 -7.16 -13.17
C VAL A 256 3.98 -7.07 -11.91
N CYS A 257 2.77 -7.62 -11.95
CA CYS A 257 1.84 -7.59 -10.83
C CYS A 257 0.87 -8.79 -10.86
N GLU A 258 0.11 -8.97 -9.78
CA GLU A 258 -0.99 -9.94 -9.78
C GLU A 258 -2.17 -9.45 -10.64
N PRO A 259 -3.05 -10.33 -11.17
CA PRO A 259 -4.25 -9.91 -11.91
C PRO A 259 -5.29 -9.20 -11.05
N PHE A 260 -5.42 -9.58 -9.78
CA PHE A 260 -6.36 -8.96 -8.85
C PHE A 260 -6.01 -7.49 -8.63
N ARG A 261 -7.05 -6.65 -8.60
CA ARG A 261 -6.96 -5.25 -8.16
C ARG A 261 -8.29 -4.83 -7.56
N GLN A 262 -8.23 -3.98 -6.54
CA GLN A 262 -9.40 -3.35 -5.97
C GLN A 262 -9.09 -1.89 -5.65
N TRP A 263 -10.07 -1.02 -5.90
CA TRP A 263 -10.00 0.38 -5.56
C TRP A 263 -11.35 0.86 -5.05
N VAL A 264 -11.41 1.24 -3.78
CA VAL A 264 -12.57 1.87 -3.17
C VAL A 264 -12.23 3.33 -2.93
N ILE A 265 -13.12 4.24 -3.35
CA ILE A 265 -12.87 5.68 -3.36
C ILE A 265 -14.10 6.37 -2.75
N GLU A 266 -13.89 7.26 -1.79
CA GLU A 266 -14.95 8.18 -1.38
C GLU A 266 -15.32 9.11 -2.54
N ASP A 267 -16.60 9.16 -2.92
CA ASP A 267 -17.06 10.00 -4.03
C ASP A 267 -17.21 11.47 -3.63
N ASN A 268 -16.09 12.09 -3.24
CA ASN A 268 -15.99 13.46 -2.77
C ASN A 268 -15.00 14.27 -3.63
N PHE A 269 -15.42 14.62 -4.84
CA PHE A 269 -14.60 15.36 -5.82
C PHE A 269 -15.18 16.74 -6.11
N LYS A 270 -14.40 17.80 -5.89
CA LYS A 270 -14.85 19.20 -6.13
C LYS A 270 -14.69 19.68 -7.56
N ALA A 271 -13.90 18.97 -8.38
CA ALA A 271 -13.56 19.38 -9.74
C ALA A 271 -13.89 18.31 -10.80
N GLY A 272 -14.77 17.36 -10.46
CA GLY A 272 -15.04 16.17 -11.26
C GLY A 272 -13.92 15.13 -11.14
N ARG A 273 -14.16 13.94 -11.70
CA ARG A 273 -13.24 12.80 -11.71
C ARG A 273 -13.44 11.97 -12.98
N PRO A 274 -12.48 11.10 -13.35
CA PRO A 274 -12.72 10.01 -14.27
C PRO A 274 -13.86 9.11 -13.78
N GLN A 275 -14.55 8.46 -14.72
CA GLN A 275 -15.56 7.43 -14.43
C GLN A 275 -14.89 6.10 -14.07
N TRP A 276 -14.06 6.09 -13.01
CA TRP A 276 -13.30 4.90 -12.61
C TRP A 276 -14.16 3.68 -12.32
N GLU A 277 -15.45 3.86 -12.05
CA GLU A 277 -16.44 2.78 -11.95
C GLU A 277 -16.52 1.91 -13.23
N LEU A 278 -16.23 2.48 -14.40
CA LEU A 278 -16.16 1.72 -15.66
C LEU A 278 -14.97 0.75 -15.70
N ALA A 279 -13.95 1.01 -14.88
CA ALA A 279 -12.76 0.17 -14.70
C ALA A 279 -12.83 -0.66 -13.41
N GLY A 280 -14.01 -0.76 -12.78
CA GLY A 280 -14.23 -1.57 -11.58
C GLY A 280 -13.89 -0.90 -10.24
N ALA A 281 -13.56 0.41 -10.23
CA ALA A 281 -13.45 1.12 -8.96
C ALA A 281 -14.83 1.25 -8.28
N GLN A 282 -14.84 1.15 -6.95
CA GLN A 282 -16.04 1.23 -6.13
C GLN A 282 -16.13 2.63 -5.55
N LEU A 283 -17.16 3.37 -5.94
CA LEU A 283 -17.42 4.72 -5.46
C LEU A 283 -18.39 4.63 -4.30
N VAL A 284 -17.96 5.07 -3.11
CA VAL A 284 -18.71 4.92 -1.85
C VAL A 284 -18.80 6.25 -1.11
N ALA A 285 -19.68 6.31 -0.12
CA ALA A 285 -19.78 7.48 0.76
C ALA A 285 -18.70 7.47 1.86
N ASP A 286 -18.29 6.28 2.30
CA ASP A 286 -17.32 6.07 3.37
C ASP A 286 -16.48 4.83 3.06
N VAL A 287 -15.16 5.00 3.11
CA VAL A 287 -14.16 3.97 2.80
C VAL A 287 -13.71 3.19 4.04
N GLU A 288 -13.90 3.73 5.25
CA GLU A 288 -13.40 3.15 6.51
C GLU A 288 -13.76 1.66 6.65
N PRO A 289 -15.01 1.21 6.42
CA PRO A 289 -15.34 -0.21 6.53
C PRO A 289 -14.55 -1.12 5.57
N PHE A 290 -14.23 -0.63 4.37
CA PHE A 290 -13.45 -1.38 3.38
C PHE A 290 -11.96 -1.42 3.75
N GLU A 291 -11.43 -0.34 4.33
CA GLU A 291 -10.08 -0.33 4.91
C GLU A 291 -9.98 -1.36 6.05
N GLU A 292 -10.93 -1.36 6.98
CA GLU A 292 -10.96 -2.33 8.08
C GLU A 292 -11.05 -3.77 7.56
N MET A 293 -11.94 -4.02 6.58
CA MET A 293 -12.08 -5.31 5.92
C MET A 293 -10.73 -5.79 5.41
N LYS A 294 -10.04 -4.99 4.61
CA LYS A 294 -8.74 -5.33 4.03
C LYS A 294 -7.64 -5.46 5.09
N LEU A 295 -7.59 -4.57 6.08
CA LEU A 295 -6.58 -4.61 7.14
C LEU A 295 -6.70 -5.86 8.03
N ARG A 296 -7.92 -6.30 8.33
CA ARG A 296 -8.15 -7.46 9.20
C ARG A 296 -8.04 -8.77 8.43
N THR A 297 -8.73 -8.90 7.30
CA THR A 297 -8.79 -10.18 6.56
C THR A 297 -7.55 -10.43 5.72
N LEU A 298 -7.12 -9.48 4.89
CA LEU A 298 -5.90 -9.61 4.08
C LEU A 298 -4.69 -9.40 4.98
N ASN A 299 -4.46 -8.18 5.45
CA ASN A 299 -3.22 -7.88 6.14
C ASN A 299 -3.03 -8.71 7.42
N GLY A 300 -4.10 -8.99 8.18
CA GLY A 300 -4.05 -9.83 9.38
C GLY A 300 -3.70 -11.29 9.10
N SER A 301 -4.30 -11.92 8.09
CA SER A 301 -3.92 -13.28 7.69
C SER A 301 -2.52 -13.33 7.06
N HIS A 302 -2.12 -12.30 6.32
CA HIS A 302 -0.79 -12.21 5.72
C HIS A 302 0.30 -12.17 6.79
N SER A 303 0.08 -11.41 7.87
CA SER A 303 0.96 -11.41 9.04
C SER A 303 0.98 -12.76 9.74
N PHE A 304 -0.17 -13.43 9.88
CA PHE A 304 -0.26 -14.74 10.53
C PHE A 304 0.59 -15.76 9.77
N LEU A 305 0.40 -15.85 8.44
CA LEU A 305 1.18 -16.71 7.56
C LEU A 305 2.65 -16.32 7.51
N ALA A 306 2.98 -15.03 7.58
CA ALA A 306 4.36 -14.56 7.54
C ALA A 306 5.16 -15.02 8.76
N TYR A 307 4.70 -14.77 9.98
CA TYR A 307 5.46 -15.15 11.18
C TYR A 307 5.50 -16.66 11.38
N LEU A 308 4.33 -17.31 11.36
CA LEU A 308 4.25 -18.75 11.62
C LEU A 308 4.84 -19.57 10.48
N GLY A 309 4.64 -19.13 9.22
CA GLY A 309 5.24 -19.76 8.05
C GLY A 309 6.76 -19.63 8.02
N PHE A 310 7.30 -18.43 8.30
CA PHE A 310 8.74 -18.22 8.38
C PHE A 310 9.38 -19.13 9.44
N LEU A 311 8.79 -19.21 10.62
CA LEU A 311 9.24 -20.09 11.71
C LEU A 311 9.09 -21.57 11.36
N ALA A 312 8.10 -21.94 10.54
CA ALA A 312 7.92 -23.28 9.99
C ALA A 312 8.81 -23.61 8.77
N GLY A 313 9.70 -22.69 8.35
CA GLY A 313 10.62 -22.91 7.23
C GLY A 313 10.03 -22.64 5.85
N LYS A 314 8.89 -21.97 5.74
CA LYS A 314 8.26 -21.55 4.48
C LYS A 314 8.87 -20.22 4.02
N GLU A 315 9.45 -20.19 2.81
CA GLU A 315 10.14 -18.99 2.29
C GLU A 315 9.13 -17.92 1.82
N THR A 316 8.05 -18.36 1.18
CA THR A 316 7.05 -17.48 0.56
C THR A 316 5.64 -17.74 1.08
N ILE A 317 4.75 -16.77 0.87
CA ILE A 317 3.33 -16.94 1.18
C ILE A 317 2.67 -18.04 0.35
N ALA A 318 3.14 -18.26 -0.88
CA ALA A 318 2.71 -19.37 -1.70
C ALA A 318 3.10 -20.73 -1.08
N ASP A 319 4.28 -20.83 -0.44
CA ASP A 319 4.68 -22.05 0.29
C ASP A 319 3.79 -22.31 1.52
N CYS A 320 3.33 -21.24 2.19
CA CYS A 320 2.35 -21.35 3.26
C CYS A 320 0.98 -21.77 2.72
N ALA A 321 0.51 -21.16 1.64
CA ALA A 321 -0.78 -21.47 1.02
C ALA A 321 -0.82 -22.87 0.37
N ALA A 322 0.33 -23.39 -0.06
CA ALA A 322 0.46 -24.76 -0.55
C ALA A 322 0.37 -25.82 0.58
N ASP A 323 0.51 -25.41 1.83
CA ASP A 323 0.34 -26.28 2.99
C ASP A 323 -1.14 -26.31 3.42
N PRO A 324 -1.82 -27.48 3.34
CA PRO A 324 -3.26 -27.56 3.61
C PRO A 324 -3.65 -27.09 5.01
N VAL A 325 -2.77 -27.25 6.00
CA VAL A 325 -3.03 -26.83 7.38
C VAL A 325 -2.99 -25.32 7.48
N PHE A 326 -1.91 -24.68 7.01
CA PHE A 326 -1.81 -23.22 7.01
C PHE A 326 -2.92 -22.56 6.18
N TYR A 327 -3.27 -23.15 5.03
CA TYR A 327 -4.38 -22.68 4.21
C TYR A 327 -5.70 -22.70 4.98
N ALA A 328 -6.02 -23.82 5.61
CA ALA A 328 -7.27 -23.99 6.36
C ALA A 328 -7.34 -23.07 7.59
N GLU A 329 -6.27 -22.97 8.38
CA GLU A 329 -6.27 -22.13 9.58
C GLU A 329 -6.21 -20.63 9.24
N ALA A 330 -5.55 -20.23 8.15
CA ALA A 330 -5.65 -18.85 7.66
C ALA A 330 -7.07 -18.51 7.20
N ARG A 331 -7.77 -19.46 6.57
CA ARG A 331 -9.19 -19.30 6.22
C ARG A 331 -10.07 -19.12 7.45
N LYS A 332 -9.89 -19.95 8.48
CA LYS A 332 -10.65 -19.83 9.74
C LYS A 332 -10.34 -18.52 10.46
N LEU A 333 -9.08 -18.10 10.51
CA LEU A 333 -8.73 -16.76 11.00
C LEU A 333 -9.53 -15.68 10.26
N MET A 334 -9.57 -15.72 8.92
CA MET A 334 -10.35 -14.74 8.15
C MET A 334 -11.84 -14.83 8.49
N VAL A 335 -12.45 -16.01 8.34
CA VAL A 335 -13.91 -16.21 8.36
C VAL A 335 -14.48 -16.18 9.77
N ASP A 336 -13.85 -16.87 10.72
CA ASP A 336 -14.40 -17.12 12.04
C ASP A 336 -13.98 -16.04 13.05
N GLU A 337 -12.81 -15.41 12.85
CA GLU A 337 -12.29 -14.42 13.79
C GLU A 337 -12.24 -12.99 13.23
N GLN A 338 -12.00 -12.77 11.93
CA GLN A 338 -11.95 -11.41 11.39
C GLN A 338 -13.30 -10.93 10.88
N LEU A 339 -14.04 -11.73 10.10
CA LEU A 339 -15.32 -11.28 9.53
C LEU A 339 -16.35 -10.83 10.56
N PRO A 340 -16.54 -11.49 11.72
CA PRO A 340 -17.52 -11.04 12.71
C PRO A 340 -17.25 -9.65 13.28
N THR A 341 -16.03 -9.14 13.09
CA THR A 341 -15.60 -7.83 13.59
C THR A 341 -15.90 -6.69 12.61
N LEU A 342 -16.38 -7.01 11.40
CA LEU A 342 -16.55 -6.08 10.29
C LEU A 342 -18.01 -5.72 10.06
N ASP A 343 -18.25 -4.46 9.69
CA ASP A 343 -19.55 -3.94 9.25
C ASP A 343 -19.39 -3.24 7.90
N VAL A 344 -19.22 -4.01 6.83
CA VAL A 344 -18.96 -3.49 5.48
C VAL A 344 -20.29 -3.21 4.77
N PRO A 345 -20.54 -1.98 4.29
CA PRO A 345 -21.80 -1.65 3.63
C PRO A 345 -21.91 -2.31 2.24
N GLY A 346 -23.15 -2.62 1.86
CA GLY A 346 -23.50 -3.24 0.58
C GLY A 346 -23.50 -4.78 0.62
N ASP A 347 -23.79 -5.40 -0.52
CA ASP A 347 -23.88 -6.87 -0.66
C ASP A 347 -22.48 -7.51 -0.85
N VAL A 348 -21.49 -7.10 -0.05
CA VAL A 348 -20.14 -7.68 -0.12
C VAL A 348 -20.16 -9.08 0.47
N ASP A 349 -19.93 -10.09 -0.37
CA ASP A 349 -19.73 -11.46 0.10
C ASP A 349 -18.33 -11.59 0.74
N LEU A 350 -18.28 -11.39 2.05
CA LEU A 350 -17.05 -11.42 2.83
C LEU A 350 -16.37 -12.79 2.86
N VAL A 351 -17.13 -13.88 2.73
CA VAL A 351 -16.56 -15.24 2.66
C VAL A 351 -15.92 -15.47 1.30
N ALA A 352 -16.61 -15.08 0.22
CA ALA A 352 -16.02 -15.10 -1.12
C ALA A 352 -14.78 -14.19 -1.22
N TYR A 353 -14.79 -13.05 -0.53
CA TYR A 353 -13.61 -12.19 -0.42
C TYR A 353 -12.45 -12.93 0.26
N ALA A 354 -12.65 -13.54 1.42
CA ALA A 354 -11.63 -14.35 2.10
C ALA A 354 -11.09 -15.50 1.22
N ASP A 355 -11.97 -16.22 0.52
CA ASP A 355 -11.58 -17.29 -0.40
C ASP A 355 -10.76 -16.74 -1.60
N SER A 356 -11.10 -15.54 -2.09
CA SER A 356 -10.31 -14.87 -3.12
C SER A 356 -8.90 -14.49 -2.64
N LEU A 357 -8.75 -14.09 -1.36
CA LEU A 357 -7.44 -13.77 -0.77
C LEU A 357 -6.55 -15.01 -0.69
N LEU A 358 -7.10 -16.15 -0.29
CA LEU A 358 -6.34 -17.40 -0.23
C LEU A 358 -5.91 -17.87 -1.63
N LYS A 359 -6.76 -17.67 -2.65
CA LYS A 359 -6.38 -17.89 -4.03
C LYS A 359 -5.20 -17.00 -4.43
N ARG A 360 -5.23 -15.71 -4.08
CA ARG A 360 -4.13 -14.76 -4.34
C ARG A 360 -2.84 -15.16 -3.64
N TYR A 361 -2.92 -15.61 -2.38
CA TYR A 361 -1.77 -16.12 -1.63
C TYR A 361 -1.13 -17.36 -2.26
N SER A 362 -1.93 -18.16 -2.97
CA SER A 362 -1.45 -19.37 -3.66
C SER A 362 -0.66 -19.07 -4.94
N ASN A 363 -0.65 -17.82 -5.42
CA ASN A 363 0.04 -17.44 -6.66
C ASN A 363 1.56 -17.59 -6.52
N SER A 364 2.10 -18.69 -7.06
CA SER A 364 3.51 -19.04 -6.94
C SER A 364 4.44 -18.11 -7.73
N LYS A 365 3.90 -17.34 -8.68
CA LYS A 365 4.69 -16.47 -9.59
C LYS A 365 5.21 -15.19 -8.92
N LEU A 366 4.58 -14.74 -7.84
CA LEU A 366 4.93 -13.45 -7.21
C LEU A 366 6.08 -13.55 -6.19
N LYS A 367 6.45 -14.78 -5.76
CA LYS A 367 7.51 -15.07 -4.78
C LYS A 367 7.53 -14.13 -3.55
N HIS A 368 6.35 -13.77 -3.04
CA HIS A 368 6.24 -12.82 -1.92
C HIS A 368 6.76 -13.46 -0.64
N ARG A 369 7.91 -12.98 -0.14
CA ARG A 369 8.64 -13.64 0.96
C ARG A 369 8.00 -13.38 2.31
N THR A 370 7.91 -14.43 3.14
CA THR A 370 7.39 -14.35 4.51
C THR A 370 8.17 -13.32 5.35
N TRP A 371 9.50 -13.30 5.23
CA TRP A 371 10.36 -12.33 5.91
C TRP A 371 10.07 -10.87 5.54
N GLN A 372 9.75 -10.58 4.27
CA GLN A 372 9.40 -9.21 3.84
C GLN A 372 8.10 -8.73 4.49
N ILE A 373 7.12 -9.63 4.61
CA ILE A 373 5.82 -9.32 5.22
C ILE A 373 5.94 -9.18 6.74
N ALA A 374 6.84 -9.96 7.36
CA ALA A 374 7.11 -9.96 8.79
C ALA A 374 7.73 -8.65 9.31
N ALA A 375 8.34 -7.84 8.44
CA ALA A 375 8.91 -6.54 8.79
C ALA A 375 7.89 -5.59 9.44
N ASP A 376 8.35 -4.65 10.26
CA ASP A 376 7.54 -3.59 10.90
C ASP A 376 6.33 -4.13 11.68
N GLY A 377 6.48 -5.29 12.32
CA GLY A 377 5.43 -5.96 13.10
C GLY A 377 4.82 -5.06 14.17
N THR A 378 5.63 -4.23 14.84
CA THR A 378 5.17 -3.30 15.87
C THR A 378 4.19 -2.24 15.36
N GLN A 379 4.26 -1.91 14.06
CA GLN A 379 3.36 -0.95 13.41
C GLN A 379 2.12 -1.62 12.82
N LYS A 380 2.12 -2.95 12.70
CA LYS A 380 1.11 -3.74 11.98
C LYS A 380 0.10 -4.40 12.92
N MET A 381 0.54 -4.89 14.07
CA MET A 381 -0.29 -5.66 15.00
C MET A 381 -1.56 -4.95 15.48
N PRO A 382 -1.54 -3.64 15.84
CA PRO A 382 -2.71 -2.98 16.40
C PRO A 382 -3.97 -3.09 15.52
N GLN A 383 -3.83 -2.70 14.25
CA GLN A 383 -4.91 -2.66 13.26
C GLN A 383 -5.20 -4.01 12.60
N ARG A 384 -4.25 -4.95 12.62
CA ARG A 384 -4.41 -6.28 12.02
C ARG A 384 -5.05 -7.30 12.96
N TRP A 385 -4.73 -7.22 14.26
CA TRP A 385 -5.16 -8.23 15.24
C TRP A 385 -5.73 -7.67 16.55
N LEU A 386 -5.08 -6.67 17.16
CA LEU A 386 -5.44 -6.27 18.53
C LEU A 386 -6.85 -5.66 18.62
N ASN A 387 -7.28 -4.91 17.60
CA ASN A 387 -8.66 -4.42 17.53
C ASN A 387 -9.68 -5.56 17.45
N SER A 388 -9.40 -6.60 16.68
CA SER A 388 -10.24 -7.81 16.60
C SER A 388 -10.26 -8.58 17.91
N VAL A 389 -9.12 -8.68 18.61
CA VAL A 389 -9.06 -9.28 19.95
C VAL A 389 -9.94 -8.52 20.94
N LYS A 390 -9.90 -7.17 20.94
CA LYS A 390 -10.79 -6.35 21.78
C LYS A 390 -12.26 -6.64 21.50
N PHE A 391 -12.62 -6.75 20.22
CA PHE A 391 -13.98 -7.11 19.82
C PHE A 391 -14.40 -8.45 20.41
N HIS A 392 -13.57 -9.49 20.29
CA HIS A 392 -13.91 -10.82 20.80
C HIS A 392 -13.98 -10.88 22.32
N LEU A 393 -13.07 -10.20 23.03
CA LEU A 393 -13.14 -10.09 24.49
C LEU A 393 -14.42 -9.39 24.96
N ALA A 394 -14.89 -8.38 24.22
CA ALA A 394 -16.13 -7.68 24.55
C ALA A 394 -17.39 -8.49 24.23
N ASN A 395 -17.34 -9.39 23.23
CA ASN A 395 -18.49 -10.12 22.72
C ASN A 395 -18.49 -11.62 23.05
N GLY A 396 -17.46 -12.13 23.73
CA GLY A 396 -17.32 -13.55 24.08
C GLY A 396 -17.03 -14.47 22.87
N GLY A 397 -16.39 -13.94 21.83
CA GLY A 397 -16.01 -14.70 20.63
C GLY A 397 -14.66 -15.42 20.79
N ASP A 398 -14.37 -16.36 19.87
CA ASP A 398 -13.06 -17.02 19.81
C ASP A 398 -12.04 -16.11 19.09
N TYR A 399 -10.82 -16.08 19.60
CA TYR A 399 -9.72 -15.28 19.06
C TYR A 399 -8.40 -16.05 19.07
N ARG A 400 -8.44 -17.39 19.11
CA ARG A 400 -7.27 -18.27 19.22
C ARG A 400 -6.26 -18.08 18.07
N HIS A 401 -6.70 -17.83 16.85
CA HIS A 401 -5.82 -17.62 15.72
C HIS A 401 -5.12 -16.26 15.84
N LEU A 402 -5.85 -15.22 16.28
CA LEU A 402 -5.30 -13.89 16.54
C LEU A 402 -4.19 -13.95 17.61
N VAL A 403 -4.42 -14.62 18.76
CA VAL A 403 -3.36 -14.76 19.78
C VAL A 403 -2.24 -15.69 19.36
N LEU A 404 -2.49 -16.74 18.56
CA LEU A 404 -1.40 -17.53 17.98
C LEU A 404 -0.52 -16.70 17.05
N GLY A 405 -1.11 -15.83 16.24
CA GLY A 405 -0.37 -14.86 15.42
C GLY A 405 0.54 -13.97 16.26
N ILE A 406 0.05 -13.45 17.40
CA ILE A 406 0.85 -12.66 18.36
C ILE A 406 1.97 -13.52 18.95
N GLY A 407 1.68 -14.75 19.37
CA GLY A 407 2.69 -15.68 19.88
C GLY A 407 3.77 -16.03 18.85
N GLY A 408 3.39 -16.18 17.58
CA GLY A 408 4.28 -16.35 16.45
C GLY A 408 5.18 -15.14 16.22
N TRP A 409 4.64 -13.92 16.28
CA TRP A 409 5.44 -12.69 16.24
C TRP A 409 6.44 -12.64 17.40
N MET A 410 6.01 -12.94 18.64
CA MET A 410 6.91 -12.94 19.80
C MET A 410 8.04 -13.98 19.65
N ASN A 411 7.78 -15.15 19.06
CA ASN A 411 8.83 -16.11 18.74
C ASN A 411 9.76 -15.61 17.62
N TYR A 412 9.22 -14.95 16.60
CA TYR A 412 9.99 -14.35 15.51
C TYR A 412 10.96 -13.26 16.00
N ILE A 413 10.58 -12.48 17.01
CA ILE A 413 11.46 -11.43 17.57
C ILE A 413 12.71 -12.01 18.24
N ARG A 414 12.73 -13.30 18.60
CA ARG A 414 13.94 -13.98 19.10
C ARG A 414 15.11 -13.93 18.11
N ALA A 415 14.84 -13.68 16.83
CA ALA A 415 15.86 -13.55 15.78
C ALA A 415 16.77 -14.79 15.62
N ASP A 416 16.27 -15.96 16.03
CA ASP A 416 16.90 -17.26 15.88
C ASP A 416 15.87 -18.24 15.30
N ARG A 417 16.31 -19.05 14.34
CA ARG A 417 15.55 -20.17 13.80
C ARG A 417 16.48 -21.35 13.65
N ASN A 418 16.34 -22.34 14.53
CA ASN A 418 17.17 -23.56 14.55
C ASN A 418 18.69 -23.26 14.65
N GLY A 419 19.07 -22.24 15.42
CA GLY A 419 20.48 -21.84 15.58
C GLY A 419 21.02 -20.95 14.46
N GLU A 420 20.20 -20.59 13.48
CA GLU A 420 20.52 -19.58 12.47
C GLU A 420 19.90 -18.24 12.87
N SER A 421 20.73 -17.21 12.99
CA SER A 421 20.25 -15.85 13.25
C SER A 421 19.79 -15.15 11.97
N TYR A 422 18.80 -14.27 12.12
CA TYR A 422 18.30 -13.43 11.03
C TYR A 422 18.03 -12.00 11.51
N GLU A 423 17.95 -11.07 10.56
CA GLU A 423 17.63 -9.68 10.88
C GLU A 423 16.13 -9.50 11.11
N VAL A 424 15.79 -8.86 12.22
CA VAL A 424 14.45 -8.32 12.48
C VAL A 424 14.40 -6.88 11.98
N VAL A 425 13.65 -6.66 10.91
CA VAL A 425 13.38 -5.33 10.35
C VAL A 425 12.16 -4.75 11.06
N ASP A 426 12.36 -3.79 11.95
CA ASP A 426 11.28 -3.12 12.68
C ASP A 426 11.75 -1.73 13.15
N PRO A 427 10.89 -0.69 13.22
CA PRO A 427 11.27 0.62 13.74
C PRO A 427 11.71 0.59 15.20
N LEU A 428 11.24 -0.39 15.99
CA LEU A 428 11.62 -0.60 17.39
C LEU A 428 12.74 -1.65 17.56
N LYS A 429 13.49 -1.99 16.50
CA LYS A 429 14.50 -3.08 16.52
C LYS A 429 15.45 -3.05 17.72
N GLU A 430 15.94 -1.88 18.12
CA GLU A 430 16.90 -1.76 19.24
C GLU A 430 16.24 -2.11 20.58
N LYS A 431 15.00 -1.64 20.78
CA LYS A 431 14.21 -1.94 21.99
C LYS A 431 13.85 -3.43 22.02
N LEU A 432 13.47 -4.00 20.88
CA LEU A 432 13.17 -5.43 20.75
C LEU A 432 14.41 -6.29 21.04
N ALA A 433 15.58 -5.93 20.49
CA ALA A 433 16.85 -6.61 20.75
C ALA A 433 17.24 -6.54 22.24
N ALA A 434 17.02 -5.40 22.90
CA ALA A 434 17.26 -5.27 24.35
C ALA A 434 16.33 -6.18 25.17
N ILE A 435 15.05 -6.32 24.78
CA ILE A 435 14.11 -7.25 25.42
C ILE A 435 14.58 -8.70 25.25
N VAL A 436 15.04 -9.07 24.05
CA VAL A 436 15.60 -10.42 23.79
C VAL A 436 16.82 -10.68 24.64
N ALA A 437 17.75 -9.72 24.73
CA ALA A 437 18.97 -9.86 25.54
C ALA A 437 18.69 -9.99 27.04
N ASN A 438 17.69 -9.27 27.57
CA ASN A 438 17.40 -9.22 29.01
C ASN A 438 16.41 -10.30 29.48
N GLY A 439 15.49 -10.74 28.61
CA GLY A 439 14.48 -11.77 28.91
C GLY A 439 14.81 -13.17 28.38
N GLY A 440 16.02 -13.37 27.85
CA GLY A 440 16.38 -14.51 27.01
C GLY A 440 16.07 -15.90 27.57
N ALA A 441 16.24 -16.13 28.89
CA ALA A 441 16.08 -17.45 29.51
C ALA A 441 14.72 -17.68 30.20
N ASP A 442 14.00 -16.61 30.54
CA ASP A 442 12.70 -16.70 31.22
C ASP A 442 11.59 -16.25 30.26
N GLU A 443 10.84 -17.23 29.76
CA GLU A 443 9.75 -17.04 28.81
C GLU A 443 8.66 -16.11 29.33
N THR A 444 8.34 -16.18 30.63
CA THR A 444 7.31 -15.33 31.22
C THR A 444 7.76 -13.88 31.22
N THR A 445 8.96 -13.62 31.74
CA THR A 445 9.56 -12.27 31.73
C THR A 445 9.71 -11.72 30.30
N TYR A 446 10.09 -12.57 29.33
CA TYR A 446 10.20 -12.17 27.93
C TYR A 446 8.86 -11.69 27.35
N VAL A 447 7.81 -12.49 27.49
CA VAL A 447 6.46 -12.15 26.99
C VAL A 447 5.93 -10.90 27.69
N ASP A 448 6.10 -10.78 29.00
CA ASP A 448 5.63 -9.61 29.76
C ASP A 448 6.36 -8.32 29.33
N ASN A 449 7.67 -8.39 29.06
CA ASN A 449 8.42 -7.24 28.55
C ASN A 449 7.97 -6.79 27.15
N LEU A 450 7.55 -7.73 26.29
CA LEU A 450 6.95 -7.39 24.99
C LEU A 450 5.55 -6.81 25.15
N LEU A 451 4.73 -7.35 26.05
CA LEU A 451 3.40 -6.81 26.36
C LEU A 451 3.47 -5.40 26.97
N ALA A 452 4.57 -5.05 27.64
CA ALA A 452 4.83 -3.71 28.17
C ALA A 452 5.20 -2.66 27.09
N LEU A 453 5.16 -3.02 25.80
CA LEU A 453 5.31 -2.05 24.71
C LEU A 453 4.01 -1.26 24.52
N ASP A 454 3.82 -0.19 25.27
CA ASP A 454 2.61 0.66 25.22
C ASP A 454 2.28 1.22 23.83
N SER A 455 3.30 1.38 22.97
CA SER A 455 3.12 1.81 21.57
C SER A 455 2.52 0.74 20.67
N VAL A 456 2.42 -0.50 21.16
CA VAL A 456 1.93 -1.68 20.43
C VAL A 456 0.70 -2.25 21.13
N PHE A 457 0.81 -2.55 22.42
CA PHE A 457 -0.25 -3.20 23.20
C PHE A 457 -0.99 -2.18 24.06
N PRO A 458 -2.28 -1.93 23.79
CA PRO A 458 -3.12 -1.07 24.62
C PRO A 458 -3.17 -1.56 26.07
N SER A 459 -3.02 -0.65 27.03
CA SER A 459 -2.99 -0.98 28.47
C SER A 459 -4.24 -1.73 28.95
N GLU A 460 -5.40 -1.47 28.35
CA GLU A 460 -6.64 -2.19 28.62
C GLU A 460 -6.59 -3.69 28.25
N LEU A 461 -5.90 -4.05 27.15
CA LEU A 461 -5.69 -5.44 26.79
C LEU A 461 -4.70 -6.09 27.75
N VAL A 462 -3.59 -5.41 28.05
CA VAL A 462 -2.56 -5.92 28.98
C VAL A 462 -3.12 -6.08 30.41
N ALA A 463 -4.09 -5.27 30.82
CA ALA A 463 -4.77 -5.42 32.10
C ALA A 463 -5.71 -6.64 32.16
N ASN A 464 -6.12 -7.20 31.02
CA ASN A 464 -7.00 -8.36 30.96
C ASN A 464 -6.20 -9.67 31.17
N ASP A 465 -6.51 -10.39 32.27
CA ASP A 465 -5.81 -11.62 32.65
C ASP A 465 -6.06 -12.78 31.69
N GLU A 466 -7.24 -12.85 31.07
CA GLU A 466 -7.58 -13.85 30.06
C GLU A 466 -6.74 -13.66 28.80
N PHE A 467 -6.64 -12.43 28.31
CA PHE A 467 -5.79 -12.08 27.18
C PHE A 467 -4.31 -12.37 27.46
N LYS A 468 -3.77 -11.91 28.59
CA LYS A 468 -2.37 -12.20 28.97
C LYS A 468 -2.11 -13.70 28.99
N LYS A 469 -2.97 -14.48 29.65
CA LYS A 469 -2.84 -15.93 29.72
C LYS A 469 -2.87 -16.57 28.32
N ALA A 470 -3.76 -16.11 27.45
CA ALA A 470 -3.86 -16.59 26.07
C ALA A 470 -2.58 -16.32 25.27
N VAL A 471 -2.01 -15.11 25.36
CA VAL A 471 -0.75 -14.76 24.69
C VAL A 471 0.43 -15.59 25.22
N HIS A 472 0.54 -15.76 26.54
CA HIS A 472 1.58 -16.61 27.15
C HIS A 472 1.46 -18.07 26.70
N ASN A 473 0.24 -18.60 26.58
CA ASN A 473 0.01 -19.95 26.09
C ASN A 473 0.35 -20.08 24.59
N ALA A 474 -0.03 -19.09 23.78
CA ALA A 474 0.28 -19.05 22.35
C ALA A 474 1.78 -18.98 22.08
N TYR A 475 2.51 -18.13 22.81
CA TYR A 475 3.97 -18.06 22.75
C TYR A 475 4.60 -19.43 23.06
N ARG A 476 4.19 -20.06 24.17
CA ARG A 476 4.69 -21.38 24.58
C ARG A 476 4.38 -22.48 23.58
N ALA A 477 3.17 -22.48 23.00
CA ALA A 477 2.81 -23.46 21.97
C ALA A 477 3.78 -23.43 20.79
N VAL A 478 4.13 -22.23 20.30
CA VAL A 478 5.10 -22.07 19.21
C VAL A 478 6.52 -22.42 19.66
N ALA A 479 6.94 -22.00 20.86
CA ALA A 479 8.29 -22.23 21.37
C ALA A 479 8.58 -23.72 21.65
N GLU A 480 7.63 -24.45 22.25
CA GLU A 480 7.81 -25.84 22.67
C GLU A 480 7.55 -26.84 21.54
N LYS A 481 6.52 -26.59 20.72
CA LYS A 481 6.07 -27.55 19.68
C LYS A 481 6.53 -27.18 18.28
N GLY A 482 7.00 -25.96 18.07
CA GLY A 482 7.28 -25.39 16.75
C GLY A 482 6.02 -24.83 16.07
N ALA A 483 6.22 -23.84 15.20
CA ALA A 483 5.12 -23.10 14.57
C ALA A 483 4.18 -23.99 13.74
N ALA A 484 4.71 -24.97 13.00
CA ALA A 484 3.88 -25.86 12.18
C ALA A 484 2.90 -26.68 13.02
N GLN A 485 3.37 -27.27 14.14
CA GLN A 485 2.51 -28.03 15.04
C GLN A 485 1.55 -27.11 15.79
N ALA A 486 2.00 -25.94 16.23
CA ALA A 486 1.14 -24.98 16.91
C ALA A 486 -0.02 -24.49 16.03
N VAL A 487 0.19 -24.35 14.71
CA VAL A 487 -0.90 -24.08 13.76
C VAL A 487 -1.80 -25.30 13.59
N ALA A 488 -1.24 -26.51 13.46
CA ALA A 488 -2.05 -27.73 13.35
C ALA A 488 -2.97 -27.96 14.56
N ASP A 489 -2.49 -27.63 15.77
CA ASP A 489 -3.25 -27.75 17.02
C ASP A 489 -4.44 -26.78 17.12
N LEU A 490 -4.59 -25.79 16.20
CA LEU A 490 -5.78 -24.95 16.13
C LEU A 490 -7.01 -25.69 15.59
N ALA A 491 -6.80 -26.81 14.89
CA ALA A 491 -7.87 -27.62 14.33
C ALA A 491 -8.62 -28.46 15.39
N ASP A 492 -8.01 -28.64 16.57
CA ASP A 492 -8.56 -29.35 17.75
C ASP A 492 -9.26 -28.38 18.72
#